data_AF-A0AAD8XFA8-F1
#
_entry.id   AF-A0AAD8XFA8-F1
#
_cell.length_a   1.000
_cell.length_b   1.000
_cell.length_c   1.000
_cell.angle_alpha   90.00
_cell.angle_beta   90.00
_cell.angle_gamma   90.00
#
_symmetry.space_group_name_H-M   'P 1'
#
loop_
_entity.id
_entity.type
_entity.pdbx_description
1 polymer ?
#
loop_
_entity_poly.entity_id
_entity_poly.type
_entity_poly.pdbx_seq_one_letter_code
_entity_poly.pdbx_strand_id
1 'polypeptide(L)'
;MITPVIINRLQWKAYLIFVVTKLLFVPIICFFFPETSNFRLENIDEFFASGGNPAKIAKEISKAVEAENDSEKLSSVSEKEKVEVEHSDLDIYLTNMMKPIKNIAVFGANGALGEVLIPALLQADFDVGCITRFGSQKSLPAGVHARLSDYSNVEALTKVLEGKDAIVEAFNPAAASYQTNILQAALAAGVRHIVTPDFSGNTFHPNAKETLIFDPKLTAQRELERIVAESNGLLSWTAIITGPWYDWTIERGIFWINKEGRTITRYGSGDQRCSISRRALNGEALVAVLTNPEKYRNRAAYFASHTVSTNQLIALIDDLGLEGWKTVDVPFDGFTEKARALWREDTERDVEDRLNSRAYAALSTVALLDEDNYYGSNFENQVEPGWDEGETALKENLKRLVIHD
;
A
#
# COMPACT_ATOMS: atom_id res chain seq x y z
N MET A 1 58.15 9.21 -2.52
CA MET A 1 57.61 8.45 -3.67
C MET A 1 58.01 6.98 -3.50
N ILE A 2 57.03 6.06 -3.39
CA ILE A 2 57.33 4.62 -3.35
C ILE A 2 57.55 4.14 -4.78
N THR A 3 58.62 3.39 -5.02
CA THR A 3 58.82 2.69 -6.30
C THR A 3 57.77 1.57 -6.45
N PRO A 4 57.08 1.47 -7.61
CA PRO A 4 56.02 0.47 -7.85
C PRO A 4 56.41 -0.99 -7.54
N VAL A 5 57.72 -1.27 -7.54
CA VAL A 5 58.31 -2.58 -7.23
C VAL A 5 57.99 -3.07 -5.82
N ILE A 6 57.91 -2.18 -4.82
CA ILE A 6 57.67 -2.56 -3.41
C ILE A 6 56.23 -3.05 -3.21
N ILE A 7 55.26 -2.37 -3.80
CA ILE A 7 53.83 -2.70 -3.68
C ILE A 7 53.54 -4.03 -4.38
N ASN A 8 54.10 -4.25 -5.57
CA ASN A 8 53.86 -5.48 -6.32
C ASN A 8 54.42 -6.74 -5.65
N ARG A 9 55.54 -6.64 -4.90
CA ARG A 9 56.14 -7.80 -4.21
C ARG A 9 55.55 -8.07 -2.82
N LEU A 10 55.25 -7.04 -2.04
CA LEU A 10 54.85 -7.18 -0.64
C LEU A 10 53.34 -7.03 -0.41
N GLN A 11 52.60 -6.55 -1.42
CA GLN A 11 51.13 -6.41 -1.40
C GLN A 11 50.67 -5.69 -0.11
N TRP A 12 49.68 -6.25 0.59
CA TRP A 12 49.13 -5.65 1.80
C TRP A 12 50.16 -5.45 2.93
N LYS A 13 51.27 -6.19 2.93
CA LYS A 13 52.34 -6.07 3.95
C LYS A 13 53.16 -4.79 3.80
N ALA A 14 53.16 -4.15 2.62
CA ALA A 14 53.80 -2.84 2.46
C ALA A 14 53.12 -1.77 3.32
N TYR A 15 51.81 -1.91 3.58
CA TYR A 15 51.04 -0.97 4.39
C TYR A 15 51.39 -1.05 5.90
N LEU A 16 51.87 -2.20 6.38
CA LEU A 16 52.35 -2.33 7.77
C LEU A 16 53.55 -1.42 8.05
N ILE A 17 54.41 -1.19 7.06
CA ILE A 17 55.54 -0.26 7.21
C ILE A 17 55.01 1.16 7.43
N PHE A 18 53.98 1.59 6.70
CA PHE A 18 53.37 2.92 6.88
C PHE A 18 52.66 3.07 8.21
N VAL A 19 51.94 2.04 8.66
CA VAL A 19 51.27 2.07 9.95
C VAL A 19 52.31 2.23 11.05
N VAL A 20 53.38 1.42 11.03
CA VAL A 20 54.43 1.48 12.05
C VAL A 20 55.18 2.82 11.99
N THR A 21 55.56 3.31 10.81
CA THR A 21 56.23 4.62 10.69
C THR A 21 55.35 5.74 11.21
N LYS A 22 54.05 5.77 10.87
CA LYS A 22 53.11 6.79 11.37
C LYS A 22 52.91 6.71 12.89
N LEU A 23 52.79 5.50 13.44
CA LEU A 23 52.64 5.30 14.88
C LEU A 23 53.89 5.72 15.66
N LEU A 24 55.07 5.58 15.06
CA LEU A 24 56.35 5.98 15.67
C LEU A 24 56.53 7.50 15.71
N PHE A 25 55.88 8.25 14.80
CA PHE A 25 55.87 9.72 14.85
C PHE A 25 55.01 10.29 15.98
N VAL A 26 53.98 9.59 16.45
CA VAL A 26 53.10 10.05 17.53
C VAL A 26 53.87 10.36 18.83
N PRO A 27 54.67 9.43 19.40
CA PRO A 27 55.45 9.73 20.60
C PRO A 27 56.55 10.77 20.33
N ILE A 28 57.14 10.84 19.13
CA ILE A 28 58.14 11.85 18.79
C ILE A 28 57.53 13.25 18.88
N ILE A 29 56.33 13.46 18.33
CA ILE A 29 55.63 14.74 18.39
C ILE A 29 55.21 15.07 19.82
N CYS A 30 54.66 14.10 20.56
CA CYS A 30 54.25 14.33 21.95
C CYS A 30 55.41 14.65 22.90
N PHE A 31 56.60 14.05 22.71
CA PHE A 31 57.76 14.29 23.58
C PHE A 31 58.60 15.50 23.18
N PHE A 32 58.75 15.80 21.88
CA PHE A 32 59.61 16.88 21.41
C PHE A 32 58.87 18.18 21.06
N PHE A 33 57.54 18.15 20.93
CA PHE A 33 56.71 19.33 20.63
C PHE A 33 55.47 19.40 21.54
N PRO A 34 55.67 19.44 22.89
CA PRO A 34 54.57 19.43 23.85
C PRO A 34 53.65 20.65 23.71
N GLU A 35 54.12 21.79 23.16
CA GLU A 35 53.30 22.98 22.95
C GLU A 35 52.20 22.81 21.88
N THR A 36 52.21 21.75 21.06
CA THR A 36 51.17 21.49 20.03
C THR A 36 50.14 20.43 20.43
N SER A 37 50.33 19.76 21.58
CA SER A 37 49.58 18.56 21.94
C SER A 37 48.18 18.81 22.51
N ASN A 38 47.81 20.08 22.76
CA ASN A 38 46.54 20.46 23.40
C ASN A 38 45.70 21.48 22.61
N PHE A 39 46.01 21.71 21.33
CA PHE A 39 45.30 22.68 20.49
C PHE A 39 44.76 22.01 19.21
N ARG A 40 43.55 22.38 18.78
CA ARG A 40 42.98 21.94 17.50
C ARG A 40 43.63 22.73 16.36
N LEU A 41 43.73 22.10 15.17
CA LEU A 41 44.35 22.67 13.96
C LEU A 41 43.79 24.04 13.55
N GLU A 42 42.55 24.31 13.94
CA GLU A 42 41.75 25.50 13.63
C GLU A 42 42.19 26.74 14.43
N ASN A 43 42.87 26.53 15.58
CA ASN A 43 43.27 27.62 16.48
C ASN A 43 44.69 28.15 16.16
N ILE A 44 45.39 27.53 15.20
CA ILE A 44 46.80 27.84 14.89
C ILE A 44 46.95 29.22 14.25
N ASP A 45 45.98 29.66 13.45
CA ASP A 45 46.02 30.96 12.77
C ASP A 45 45.87 32.14 13.76
N GLU A 46 45.15 31.93 14.87
CA GLU A 46 44.90 32.96 15.89
C GLU A 46 46.15 33.26 16.75
N PHE A 47 47.04 32.28 16.91
CA PHE A 47 48.33 32.42 17.61
C PHE A 47 49.29 33.39 16.92
N PHE A 48 49.22 33.52 15.59
CA PHE A 48 50.13 34.35 14.80
C PHE A 48 49.55 35.72 14.41
N ALA A 49 48.24 35.93 14.55
CA ALA A 49 47.59 37.21 14.28
C ALA A 49 47.80 38.26 15.40
N SER A 50 47.97 37.81 16.64
CA SER A 50 48.06 38.67 17.83
C SER A 50 49.52 38.88 18.22
N GLY A 51 50.18 39.87 17.61
CA GLY A 51 51.58 40.18 17.90
C GLY A 51 51.85 40.46 19.39
N GLY A 52 52.63 39.59 20.04
CA GLY A 52 52.96 39.70 21.46
C GLY A 52 53.72 38.47 22.00
N ASN A 53 54.06 38.48 23.30
CA ASN A 53 54.78 37.38 23.94
C ASN A 53 53.88 36.13 24.09
N PRO A 54 54.19 35.01 23.41
CA PRO A 54 53.31 33.85 23.27
C PRO A 54 52.88 33.19 24.59
N ALA A 55 53.75 33.24 25.61
CA ALA A 55 53.52 32.55 26.88
C ALA A 55 52.44 33.19 27.77
N LYS A 56 52.17 34.48 27.60
CA LYS A 56 51.08 35.17 28.33
C LYS A 56 49.72 34.95 27.67
N ILE A 57 49.69 34.98 26.34
CA ILE A 57 48.49 34.77 25.52
C ILE A 57 47.97 33.34 25.70
N ALA A 58 48.88 32.34 25.72
CA ALA A 58 48.53 30.94 26.00
C ALA A 58 47.87 30.74 27.39
N LYS A 59 48.23 31.54 28.40
CA LYS A 59 47.73 31.40 29.77
C LYS A 59 46.36 32.05 30.00
N GLU A 60 46.04 33.10 29.24
CA GLU A 60 44.71 33.73 29.25
C GLU A 60 43.70 32.89 28.45
N ILE A 61 44.11 32.37 27.29
CA ILE A 61 43.30 31.44 26.49
C ILE A 61 43.04 30.15 27.25
N SER A 62 44.03 29.59 27.96
CA SER A 62 43.81 28.37 28.78
C SER A 62 42.76 28.55 29.88
N LYS A 63 42.60 29.77 30.44
CA LYS A 63 41.54 30.08 31.42
C LYS A 63 40.18 30.31 30.78
N ALA A 64 40.14 30.90 29.59
CA ALA A 64 38.90 31.04 28.81
C ALA A 64 38.39 29.68 28.33
N VAL A 65 39.31 28.81 27.89
CA VAL A 65 39.05 27.42 27.47
C VAL A 65 38.58 26.55 28.64
N GLU A 66 39.04 26.75 29.87
CA GLU A 66 38.49 26.05 31.05
C GLU A 66 37.05 26.46 31.37
N ALA A 67 36.70 27.75 31.22
CA ALA A 67 35.34 28.24 31.43
C ALA A 67 34.39 27.84 30.28
N GLU A 68 34.88 27.81 29.03
CA GLU A 68 34.15 27.26 27.89
C GLU A 68 33.97 25.75 28.02
N ASN A 69 34.99 24.99 28.44
CA ASN A 69 34.90 23.53 28.63
C ASN A 69 33.86 23.12 29.68
N ASP A 70 33.65 23.92 30.72
CA ASP A 70 32.60 23.66 31.71
C ASP A 70 31.20 23.97 31.15
N SER A 71 31.05 24.99 30.28
CA SER A 71 29.79 25.27 29.59
C SER A 71 29.50 24.29 28.45
N GLU A 72 30.54 23.85 27.71
CA GLU A 72 30.50 22.78 26.71
C GLU A 72 30.23 21.42 27.35
N LYS A 73 30.71 21.16 28.58
CA LYS A 73 30.33 19.95 29.33
C LYS A 73 28.84 19.93 29.64
N LEU A 74 28.26 21.05 30.07
CA LEU A 74 26.81 21.10 30.32
C LEU A 74 25.99 21.02 29.03
N SER A 75 26.43 21.67 27.94
CA SER A 75 25.74 21.58 26.65
C SER A 75 25.87 20.19 26.03
N SER A 76 27.05 19.56 26.09
CA SER A 76 27.30 18.22 25.57
C SER A 76 26.61 17.11 26.37
N VAL A 77 26.36 17.31 27.67
CA VAL A 77 25.49 16.40 28.45
C VAL A 77 24.05 16.53 27.99
N SER A 78 23.55 17.75 27.76
CA SER A 78 22.19 17.96 27.23
C SER A 78 22.03 17.43 25.80
N GLU A 79 23.05 17.59 24.95
CA GLU A 79 23.07 17.04 23.58
C GLU A 79 23.14 15.52 23.61
N LYS A 80 23.94 14.91 24.50
CA LYS A 80 23.95 13.46 24.68
C LYS A 80 22.59 12.93 25.11
N GLU A 81 21.95 13.54 26.11
CA GLU A 81 20.59 13.14 26.51
C GLU A 81 19.58 13.30 25.37
N LYS A 82 19.67 14.38 24.58
CA LYS A 82 18.81 14.60 23.41
C LYS A 82 19.02 13.54 22.33
N VAL A 83 20.29 13.22 22.02
CA VAL A 83 20.66 12.21 21.03
C VAL A 83 20.26 10.82 21.50
N GLU A 84 20.37 10.53 22.80
CA GLU A 84 19.99 9.24 23.39
C GLU A 84 18.47 9.06 23.42
N VAL A 85 17.70 10.13 23.68
CA VAL A 85 16.23 10.14 23.55
C VAL A 85 15.81 9.99 22.09
N GLU A 86 16.41 10.73 21.14
CA GLU A 86 16.12 10.58 19.70
C GLU A 86 16.48 9.19 19.17
N HIS A 87 17.59 8.59 19.62
CA HIS A 87 17.94 7.21 19.27
C HIS A 87 16.95 6.20 19.85
N SER A 88 16.55 6.38 21.12
CA SER A 88 15.55 5.51 21.76
C SER A 88 14.19 5.59 21.05
N ASP A 89 13.75 6.80 20.69
CA ASP A 89 12.49 7.00 19.96
C ASP A 89 12.57 6.40 18.55
N LEU A 90 13.72 6.50 17.88
CA LEU A 90 13.96 5.86 16.58
C LEU A 90 13.99 4.34 16.69
N ASP A 91 14.60 3.77 17.73
CA ASP A 91 14.65 2.33 17.97
C ASP A 91 13.26 1.77 18.30
N ILE A 92 12.47 2.47 19.11
CA ILE A 92 11.06 2.11 19.39
C ILE A 92 10.22 2.20 18.12
N TYR A 93 10.43 3.24 17.32
CA TYR A 93 9.77 3.43 16.03
C TYR A 93 10.10 2.28 15.06
N LEU A 94 11.38 1.97 14.87
CA LEU A 94 11.84 0.89 14.00
C LEU A 94 11.35 -0.47 14.51
N THR A 95 11.40 -0.70 15.81
CA THR A 95 10.89 -1.94 16.43
C THR A 95 9.37 -2.09 16.22
N ASN A 96 8.60 -1.02 16.34
CA ASN A 96 7.15 -1.07 16.07
C ASN A 96 6.83 -1.20 14.57
N MET A 97 7.63 -0.61 13.69
CA MET A 97 7.51 -0.80 12.24
C MET A 97 7.82 -2.25 11.82
N MET A 98 8.77 -2.91 12.48
CA MET A 98 9.16 -4.28 12.20
C MET A 98 8.26 -5.34 12.85
N LYS A 99 7.31 -4.94 13.71
CA LYS A 99 6.35 -5.88 14.31
C LYS A 99 5.40 -6.42 13.23
N PRO A 100 5.23 -7.76 13.13
CA PRO A 100 4.24 -8.35 12.27
C PRO A 100 2.86 -7.73 12.48
N ILE A 101 2.13 -7.52 11.40
CA ILE A 101 0.72 -7.13 11.48
C ILE A 101 -0.06 -8.33 12.01
N LYS A 102 -0.89 -8.14 13.04
CA LYS A 102 -1.71 -9.21 13.64
C LYS A 102 -3.15 -8.77 13.90
N ASN A 103 -3.34 -7.57 14.45
CA ASN A 103 -4.62 -7.04 14.88
C ASN A 103 -5.26 -6.20 13.77
N ILE A 104 -6.30 -6.74 13.13
CA ILE A 104 -6.93 -6.13 11.96
C ILE A 104 -8.26 -5.48 12.35
N ALA A 105 -8.51 -4.27 11.84
CA ALA A 105 -9.83 -3.65 11.84
C ALA A 105 -10.44 -3.75 10.42
N VAL A 106 -11.54 -4.46 10.28
CA VAL A 106 -12.24 -4.60 8.98
C VAL A 106 -13.48 -3.72 8.97
N PHE A 107 -13.50 -2.74 8.08
CA PHE A 107 -14.65 -1.87 7.85
C PHE A 107 -15.53 -2.47 6.76
N GLY A 108 -16.85 -2.43 6.93
CA GLY A 108 -17.77 -3.00 5.92
C GLY A 108 -17.88 -4.53 5.96
N ALA A 109 -17.60 -5.12 7.13
CA ALA A 109 -17.63 -6.56 7.40
C ALA A 109 -18.87 -7.34 6.93
N ASN A 110 -20.04 -6.67 6.82
CA ASN A 110 -21.31 -7.31 6.48
C ASN A 110 -21.57 -7.43 4.96
N GLY A 111 -20.71 -6.82 4.14
CA GLY A 111 -20.81 -6.83 2.68
C GLY A 111 -20.34 -8.13 2.03
N ALA A 112 -20.54 -8.22 0.71
CA ALA A 112 -20.14 -9.39 -0.08
C ALA A 112 -18.63 -9.70 -0.01
N LEU A 113 -17.81 -8.67 0.23
CA LEU A 113 -16.37 -8.79 0.39
C LEU A 113 -16.00 -9.29 1.79
N GLY A 114 -16.65 -8.77 2.85
CA GLY A 114 -16.41 -9.23 4.23
C GLY A 114 -16.66 -10.73 4.43
N GLU A 115 -17.61 -11.31 3.69
CA GLU A 115 -17.89 -12.76 3.67
C GLU A 115 -16.70 -13.62 3.25
N VAL A 116 -15.75 -13.09 2.47
CA VAL A 116 -14.54 -13.82 2.05
C VAL A 116 -13.27 -13.33 2.75
N LEU A 117 -13.18 -12.05 3.11
CA LEU A 117 -12.00 -11.51 3.78
C LEU A 117 -11.88 -12.01 5.22
N ILE A 118 -12.97 -11.99 5.99
CA ILE A 118 -12.92 -12.31 7.42
C ILE A 118 -12.53 -13.78 7.65
N PRO A 119 -13.13 -14.77 6.97
CA PRO A 119 -12.70 -16.16 7.14
C PRO A 119 -11.24 -16.39 6.74
N ALA A 120 -10.76 -15.76 5.67
CA ALA A 120 -9.37 -15.89 5.23
C ALA A 120 -8.39 -15.32 6.27
N LEU A 121 -8.71 -14.16 6.85
CA LEU A 121 -7.93 -13.57 7.94
C LEU A 121 -7.90 -14.48 9.18
N LEU A 122 -9.05 -15.00 9.61
CA LEU A 122 -9.13 -15.91 10.76
C LEU A 122 -8.34 -17.21 10.52
N GLN A 123 -8.43 -17.78 9.31
CA GLN A 123 -7.69 -18.99 8.93
C GLN A 123 -6.18 -18.76 8.91
N ALA A 124 -5.75 -17.55 8.56
CA ALA A 124 -4.35 -17.12 8.61
C ALA A 124 -3.92 -16.61 9.99
N ASP A 125 -4.72 -16.87 11.04
CA ASP A 125 -4.42 -16.52 12.43
C ASP A 125 -4.25 -15.00 12.61
N PHE A 126 -5.11 -14.17 12.01
CA PHE A 126 -5.20 -12.74 12.34
C PHE A 126 -6.28 -12.46 13.40
N ASP A 127 -6.05 -11.46 14.25
CA ASP A 127 -7.01 -11.01 15.27
C ASP A 127 -7.96 -9.95 14.67
N VAL A 128 -9.15 -10.39 14.25
CA VAL A 128 -10.08 -9.56 13.47
C VAL A 128 -11.10 -8.83 14.36
N GLY A 129 -11.14 -7.51 14.29
CA GLY A 129 -12.22 -6.66 14.81
C GLY A 129 -13.06 -6.08 13.67
N CYS A 130 -14.37 -6.29 13.70
CA CYS A 130 -15.27 -5.77 12.66
C CYS A 130 -15.83 -4.42 13.07
N ILE A 131 -15.61 -3.38 12.26
CA ILE A 131 -16.18 -2.05 12.47
C ILE A 131 -17.44 -1.94 11.61
N THR A 132 -18.59 -1.79 12.27
CA THR A 132 -19.91 -1.74 11.63
C THR A 132 -20.63 -0.45 11.99
N ARG A 133 -21.50 0.03 11.09
CA ARG A 133 -22.34 1.22 11.35
C ARG A 133 -23.51 0.86 12.28
N PHE A 134 -24.03 1.87 12.98
CA PHE A 134 -25.29 1.75 13.72
C PHE A 134 -26.42 1.23 12.82
N GLY A 135 -27.18 0.27 13.31
CA GLY A 135 -28.34 -0.30 12.60
C GLY A 135 -28.04 -1.48 11.67
N SER A 136 -26.80 -1.98 11.60
CA SER A 136 -26.53 -3.20 10.82
C SER A 136 -27.13 -4.44 11.50
N GLN A 137 -28.03 -5.14 10.81
CA GLN A 137 -28.76 -6.31 11.34
C GLN A 137 -28.17 -7.66 10.93
N LYS A 138 -27.18 -7.69 10.03
CA LYS A 138 -26.61 -8.93 9.52
C LYS A 138 -25.62 -9.52 10.53
N SER A 139 -25.75 -10.81 10.82
CA SER A 139 -24.84 -11.54 11.70
C SER A 139 -23.44 -11.60 11.10
N LEU A 140 -22.43 -11.35 11.93
CA LEU A 140 -21.04 -11.55 11.57
C LEU A 140 -20.66 -13.05 11.59
N PRO A 141 -19.59 -13.46 10.90
CA PRO A 141 -19.01 -14.79 11.04
C PRO A 141 -18.70 -15.15 12.50
N ALA A 142 -18.76 -16.44 12.84
CA ALA A 142 -18.39 -16.91 14.17
C ALA A 142 -16.92 -16.55 14.49
N GLY A 143 -16.65 -16.14 15.73
CA GLY A 143 -15.30 -15.80 16.18
C GLY A 143 -14.92 -14.33 16.04
N VAL A 144 -15.79 -13.47 15.51
CA VAL A 144 -15.56 -12.01 15.46
C VAL A 144 -16.67 -11.23 16.16
N HIS A 145 -16.29 -10.09 16.76
CA HIS A 145 -17.21 -9.17 17.41
C HIS A 145 -17.33 -7.87 16.62
N ALA A 146 -18.56 -7.35 16.54
CA ALA A 146 -18.84 -6.03 15.99
C ALA A 146 -18.47 -4.95 17.01
N ARG A 147 -17.77 -3.91 16.54
CA ARG A 147 -17.69 -2.62 17.21
C ARG A 147 -18.47 -1.61 16.38
N LEU A 148 -19.41 -0.92 17.02
CA LEU A 148 -20.18 0.12 16.36
C LEU A 148 -19.35 1.40 16.27
N SER A 149 -19.28 1.99 15.09
CA SER A 149 -18.75 3.34 14.92
C SER A 149 -19.48 4.08 13.81
N ASP A 150 -19.73 5.36 14.06
CA ASP A 150 -20.08 6.32 13.03
C ASP A 150 -18.78 6.83 12.39
N TYR A 151 -18.69 6.80 11.06
CA TYR A 151 -17.50 7.27 10.35
C TYR A 151 -17.38 8.80 10.33
N SER A 152 -18.45 9.51 10.72
CA SER A 152 -18.43 10.96 10.90
C SER A 152 -17.67 11.41 12.16
N ASN A 153 -17.45 10.51 13.13
CA ASN A 153 -16.86 10.84 14.43
C ASN A 153 -15.44 10.28 14.56
N VAL A 154 -14.44 11.16 14.37
CA VAL A 154 -13.01 10.82 14.44
C VAL A 154 -12.61 10.26 15.81
N GLU A 155 -13.08 10.85 16.92
CA GLU A 155 -12.73 10.40 18.27
C GLU A 155 -13.25 8.97 18.54
N ALA A 156 -14.49 8.70 18.15
CA ALA A 156 -15.08 7.37 18.26
C ALA A 156 -14.32 6.34 17.39
N LEU A 157 -13.94 6.73 16.17
CA LEU A 157 -13.12 5.91 15.29
C LEU A 157 -11.75 5.61 15.90
N THR A 158 -11.05 6.61 16.43
CA THR A 158 -9.74 6.44 17.07
C THR A 158 -9.83 5.41 18.19
N LYS A 159 -10.83 5.54 19.07
CA LYS A 159 -11.03 4.62 20.19
C LYS A 159 -11.27 3.17 19.77
N VAL A 160 -12.02 2.93 18.69
CA VAL A 160 -12.23 1.55 18.21
C VAL A 160 -11.02 0.97 17.48
N LEU A 161 -10.13 1.85 16.98
CA LEU A 161 -8.88 1.51 16.29
C LEU A 161 -7.67 1.36 17.22
N GLU A 162 -7.76 1.78 18.48
CA GLU A 162 -6.70 1.58 19.47
C GLU A 162 -6.26 0.11 19.55
N GLY A 163 -4.94 -0.10 19.46
CA GLY A 163 -4.33 -1.44 19.47
C GLY A 163 -4.47 -2.23 18.16
N LYS A 164 -4.94 -1.61 17.08
CA LYS A 164 -4.99 -2.21 15.74
C LYS A 164 -3.71 -1.92 14.97
N ASP A 165 -3.19 -2.95 14.31
CA ASP A 165 -1.99 -2.85 13.48
C ASP A 165 -2.33 -2.33 12.08
N ALA A 166 -3.45 -2.79 11.53
CA ALA A 166 -3.89 -2.44 10.18
C ALA A 166 -5.41 -2.26 10.05
N ILE A 167 -5.81 -1.47 9.07
CA ILE A 167 -7.20 -1.30 8.65
C ILE A 167 -7.39 -1.96 7.28
N VAL A 168 -8.54 -2.62 7.09
CA VAL A 168 -9.01 -3.12 5.80
C VAL A 168 -10.34 -2.47 5.48
N GLU A 169 -10.35 -1.68 4.41
CA GLU A 169 -11.53 -0.97 3.93
C GLU A 169 -12.31 -1.89 2.96
N ALA A 170 -13.39 -2.51 3.45
CA ALA A 170 -14.26 -3.38 2.66
C ALA A 170 -15.69 -2.82 2.54
N PHE A 171 -15.80 -1.49 2.38
CA PHE A 171 -17.08 -0.79 2.31
C PHE A 171 -17.44 -0.33 0.89
N ASN A 172 -18.72 -0.02 0.70
CA ASN A 172 -19.27 0.55 -0.54
C ASN A 172 -18.64 1.93 -0.85
N PRO A 173 -18.41 2.28 -2.14
CA PRO A 173 -17.90 3.58 -2.58
C PRO A 173 -18.48 4.82 -1.87
N ALA A 174 -19.76 4.83 -1.49
CA ALA A 174 -20.36 5.97 -0.79
C ALA A 174 -19.67 6.29 0.56
N ALA A 175 -19.12 5.28 1.24
CA ALA A 175 -18.39 5.46 2.48
C ALA A 175 -16.97 6.01 2.29
N ALA A 176 -16.43 6.02 1.06
CA ALA A 176 -15.15 6.66 0.75
C ALA A 176 -15.19 8.19 0.97
N SER A 177 -16.39 8.79 1.06
CA SER A 177 -16.54 10.19 1.46
C SER A 177 -16.03 10.49 2.88
N TYR A 178 -15.90 9.47 3.75
CA TYR A 178 -15.37 9.62 5.11
C TYR A 178 -13.86 9.37 5.19
N GLN A 179 -13.15 9.26 4.06
CA GLN A 179 -11.75 8.83 4.06
C GLN A 179 -10.87 9.69 4.95
N THR A 180 -11.00 11.02 4.89
CA THR A 180 -10.21 11.93 5.75
C THR A 180 -10.36 11.59 7.23
N ASN A 181 -11.58 11.32 7.70
CA ASN A 181 -11.85 10.97 9.10
C ASN A 181 -11.23 9.62 9.47
N ILE A 182 -11.37 8.62 8.59
CA ILE A 182 -10.81 7.28 8.79
C ILE A 182 -9.28 7.37 8.91
N LEU A 183 -8.63 8.12 8.02
CA LEU A 183 -7.18 8.28 7.99
C LEU A 183 -6.65 9.05 9.20
N GLN A 184 -7.33 10.12 9.63
CA GLN A 184 -6.98 10.85 10.85
C GLN A 184 -7.09 9.97 12.09
N ALA A 185 -8.18 9.19 12.19
CA ALA A 185 -8.37 8.26 13.30
C ALA A 185 -7.34 7.13 13.30
N ALA A 186 -6.98 6.61 12.11
CA ALA A 186 -5.96 5.59 11.94
C ALA A 186 -4.59 6.07 12.45
N LEU A 187 -4.16 7.28 12.04
CA LEU A 187 -2.93 7.89 12.51
C LEU A 187 -2.95 8.12 14.03
N ALA A 188 -4.03 8.69 14.55
CA ALA A 188 -4.16 8.97 15.98
C ALA A 188 -4.14 7.68 16.83
N ALA A 189 -4.66 6.57 16.30
CA ALA A 189 -4.67 5.27 16.97
C ALA A 189 -3.36 4.48 16.80
N GLY A 190 -2.40 4.97 16.00
CA GLY A 190 -1.12 4.30 15.75
C GLY A 190 -1.22 3.11 14.78
N VAL A 191 -2.24 3.09 13.90
CA VAL A 191 -2.34 2.10 12.81
C VAL A 191 -1.16 2.29 11.85
N ARG A 192 -0.57 1.18 11.39
CA ARG A 192 0.65 1.19 10.56
C ARG A 192 0.39 0.91 9.08
N HIS A 193 -0.72 0.25 8.76
CA HIS A 193 -1.03 -0.13 7.38
C HIS A 193 -2.52 -0.04 7.04
N ILE A 194 -2.84 0.40 5.84
CA ILE A 194 -4.20 0.49 5.32
C ILE A 194 -4.32 -0.30 4.00
N VAL A 195 -5.27 -1.21 3.95
CA VAL A 195 -5.71 -1.83 2.70
C VAL A 195 -6.95 -1.09 2.21
N THR A 196 -6.85 -0.47 1.05
CA THR A 196 -7.86 0.43 0.48
C THR A 196 -9.05 -0.33 -0.11
N PRO A 197 -10.19 0.34 -0.42
CA PRO A 197 -11.44 -0.30 -0.80
C PRO A 197 -11.51 -0.55 -2.30
N ASP A 198 -10.45 -1.11 -2.87
CA ASP A 198 -10.33 -1.29 -4.31
C ASP A 198 -10.92 -2.63 -4.76
N PHE A 199 -10.32 -3.76 -4.36
CA PHE A 199 -10.76 -5.16 -4.52
C PHE A 199 -11.52 -5.48 -5.82
N SER A 200 -11.26 -4.76 -6.91
CA SER A 200 -12.00 -4.88 -8.16
C SER A 200 -11.23 -4.21 -9.30
N GLY A 201 -11.89 -3.38 -10.12
CA GLY A 201 -11.30 -2.69 -11.27
C GLY A 201 -10.08 -1.82 -10.94
N ASN A 202 -9.29 -1.53 -11.97
CA ASN A 202 -8.02 -0.82 -11.86
C ASN A 202 -8.21 0.69 -11.64
N THR A 203 -8.43 1.07 -10.38
CA THR A 203 -8.62 2.48 -9.96
C THR A 203 -7.34 3.33 -10.06
N PHE A 204 -6.17 2.70 -10.17
CA PHE A 204 -4.88 3.37 -10.30
C PHE A 204 -4.44 3.55 -11.76
N HIS A 205 -5.26 3.14 -12.72
CA HIS A 205 -4.98 3.39 -14.14
C HIS A 205 -5.04 4.91 -14.43
N PRO A 206 -4.15 5.48 -15.26
CA PRO A 206 -4.16 6.91 -15.60
C PRO A 206 -5.51 7.44 -16.12
N ASN A 207 -6.26 6.57 -16.79
CA ASN A 207 -7.56 6.88 -17.39
C ASN A 207 -8.76 6.54 -16.48
N ALA A 208 -8.54 6.05 -15.26
CA ALA A 208 -9.60 5.61 -14.34
C ALA A 208 -10.64 6.73 -14.07
N LYS A 209 -10.19 7.99 -13.98
CA LYS A 209 -11.06 9.17 -13.79
C LYS A 209 -12.10 9.36 -14.90
N GLU A 210 -11.81 8.88 -16.11
CA GLU A 210 -12.73 9.05 -17.24
C GLU A 210 -13.89 8.06 -17.20
N THR A 211 -13.81 7.03 -16.35
CA THR A 211 -14.91 6.08 -16.14
C THR A 211 -16.04 6.64 -15.27
N LEU A 212 -15.80 7.71 -14.51
CA LEU A 212 -16.72 8.39 -13.56
C LEU A 212 -17.15 7.54 -12.36
N ILE A 213 -17.24 6.21 -12.51
CA ILE A 213 -17.65 5.28 -11.46
C ILE A 213 -16.64 5.16 -10.30
N PHE A 214 -15.41 5.63 -10.52
CA PHE A 214 -14.33 5.61 -9.52
C PHE A 214 -14.14 6.94 -8.80
N ASP A 215 -14.88 8.01 -9.11
CA ASP A 215 -14.64 9.35 -8.56
C ASP A 215 -14.58 9.42 -7.02
N PRO A 216 -15.47 8.75 -6.25
CA PRO A 216 -15.34 8.72 -4.79
C PRO A 216 -14.04 8.07 -4.33
N LYS A 217 -13.60 6.99 -5.00
CA LYS A 217 -12.36 6.29 -4.67
C LYS A 217 -11.14 7.12 -5.03
N LEU A 218 -11.15 7.78 -6.19
CA LEU A 218 -10.04 8.66 -6.61
C LEU A 218 -9.85 9.85 -5.68
N THR A 219 -10.96 10.37 -5.13
CA THR A 219 -10.91 11.44 -4.11
C THR A 219 -10.31 10.91 -2.80
N ALA A 220 -10.77 9.75 -2.34
CA ALA A 220 -10.22 9.08 -1.16
C ALA A 220 -8.73 8.71 -1.31
N GLN A 221 -8.30 8.28 -2.50
CA GLN A 221 -6.90 7.96 -2.81
C GLN A 221 -6.00 9.19 -2.69
N ARG A 222 -6.42 10.36 -3.19
CA ARG A 222 -5.64 11.60 -3.03
C ARG A 222 -5.45 11.98 -1.57
N GLU A 223 -6.48 11.85 -0.75
CA GLU A 223 -6.38 12.08 0.69
C GLU A 223 -5.49 11.05 1.39
N LEU A 224 -5.56 9.78 0.99
CA LEU A 224 -4.67 8.72 1.46
C LEU A 224 -3.21 9.06 1.15
N GLU A 225 -2.89 9.39 -0.10
CA GLU A 225 -1.53 9.74 -0.53
C GLU A 225 -1.00 10.95 0.25
N ARG A 226 -1.83 11.99 0.41
CA ARG A 226 -1.48 13.18 1.19
C ARG A 226 -1.15 12.83 2.64
N ILE A 227 -2.03 12.11 3.33
CA ILE A 227 -1.87 11.76 4.74
C ILE A 227 -0.69 10.80 4.95
N VAL A 228 -0.50 9.83 4.05
CA VAL A 228 0.64 8.90 4.10
C VAL A 228 1.95 9.67 3.92
N ALA A 229 2.02 10.63 3.00
CA ALA A 229 3.20 11.48 2.84
C ALA A 229 3.49 12.32 4.10
N GLU A 230 2.45 12.88 4.73
CA GLU A 230 2.57 13.65 5.98
C GLU A 230 2.91 12.78 7.20
N SER A 231 2.66 11.47 7.15
CA SER A 231 2.90 10.54 8.25
C SER A 231 4.38 10.25 8.53
N ASN A 232 5.31 10.72 7.70
CA ASN A 232 6.75 10.44 7.81
C ASN A 232 7.06 8.94 7.95
N GLY A 233 6.37 8.11 7.17
CA GLY A 233 6.57 6.67 7.13
C GLY A 233 5.79 5.85 8.16
N LEU A 234 5.12 6.51 9.13
CA LEU A 234 4.31 5.84 10.17
C LEU A 234 3.14 5.04 9.60
N LEU A 235 2.56 5.53 8.51
CA LEU A 235 1.45 4.90 7.84
C LEU A 235 1.88 4.46 6.44
N SER A 236 1.49 3.26 6.08
CA SER A 236 1.65 2.71 4.74
C SER A 236 0.32 2.21 4.20
N TRP A 237 0.24 1.97 2.90
CA TRP A 237 -0.97 1.47 2.29
C TRP A 237 -0.71 0.47 1.18
N THR A 238 -1.72 -0.32 0.85
CA THR A 238 -1.75 -1.18 -0.34
C THR A 238 -3.15 -1.18 -0.94
N ALA A 239 -3.25 -1.00 -2.25
CA ALA A 239 -4.48 -1.24 -2.99
C ALA A 239 -4.46 -2.63 -3.63
N ILE A 240 -5.46 -3.44 -3.34
CA ILE A 240 -5.59 -4.78 -3.92
C ILE A 240 -6.52 -4.67 -5.14
N ILE A 241 -5.97 -4.90 -6.34
CA ILE A 241 -6.71 -4.86 -7.61
C ILE A 241 -6.94 -6.29 -8.09
N THR A 242 -8.21 -6.70 -8.22
CA THR A 242 -8.57 -8.10 -8.55
C THR A 242 -9.44 -8.25 -9.81
N GLY A 243 -9.86 -7.15 -10.41
CA GLY A 243 -10.82 -7.17 -11.52
C GLY A 243 -12.23 -7.61 -11.06
N PRO A 244 -13.15 -7.87 -12.00
CA PRO A 244 -14.51 -8.30 -11.65
C PRO A 244 -14.50 -9.71 -11.04
N TRP A 245 -15.39 -9.93 -10.07
CA TRP A 245 -15.55 -11.22 -9.38
C TRP A 245 -16.49 -12.14 -10.16
N TYR A 246 -15.95 -12.97 -11.05
CA TYR A 246 -16.75 -13.66 -12.06
C TYR A 246 -17.81 -14.61 -11.46
N ASP A 247 -17.47 -15.32 -10.38
CA ASP A 247 -18.36 -16.22 -9.66
C ASP A 247 -19.55 -15.48 -9.06
N TRP A 248 -19.30 -14.35 -8.37
CA TRP A 248 -20.33 -13.52 -7.77
C TRP A 248 -21.22 -12.83 -8.81
N THR A 249 -20.65 -12.41 -9.94
CA THR A 249 -21.40 -11.76 -11.02
C THR A 249 -22.29 -12.77 -11.75
N ILE A 250 -21.80 -13.98 -12.04
CA ILE A 250 -22.57 -15.08 -12.64
C ILE A 250 -23.75 -15.48 -11.76
N GLU A 251 -23.52 -15.66 -10.46
CA GLU A 251 -24.56 -16.03 -9.49
C GLU A 251 -25.70 -15.01 -9.42
N ARG A 252 -25.40 -13.74 -9.68
CA ARG A 252 -26.39 -12.65 -9.62
C ARG A 252 -27.01 -12.31 -10.98
N GLY A 253 -26.60 -13.00 -12.05
CA GLY A 253 -26.96 -12.61 -13.42
C GLY A 253 -26.49 -11.19 -13.77
N ILE A 254 -25.46 -10.69 -13.09
CA ILE A 254 -24.85 -9.38 -13.35
C ILE A 254 -23.72 -9.63 -14.33
N PHE A 255 -23.76 -8.97 -15.48
CA PHE A 255 -22.69 -8.96 -16.48
C PHE A 255 -22.32 -10.33 -17.10
N TRP A 256 -21.95 -10.25 -18.38
CA TRP A 256 -21.73 -11.32 -19.39
C TRP A 256 -22.58 -12.57 -19.32
N ILE A 257 -22.41 -13.42 -18.31
CA ILE A 257 -23.00 -14.76 -18.24
C ILE A 257 -24.23 -14.73 -17.34
N ASN A 258 -25.39 -14.97 -17.94
CA ASN A 258 -26.65 -15.18 -17.24
C ASN A 258 -27.00 -16.66 -17.29
N LYS A 259 -26.79 -17.37 -16.17
CA LYS A 259 -27.06 -18.82 -16.07
C LYS A 259 -28.56 -19.16 -16.11
N GLU A 260 -29.43 -18.28 -15.59
CA GLU A 260 -30.88 -18.48 -15.62
C GLU A 260 -31.42 -18.38 -17.05
N GLY A 261 -30.95 -17.35 -17.78
CA GLY A 261 -31.28 -17.13 -19.19
C GLY A 261 -30.51 -18.03 -20.16
N ARG A 262 -29.45 -18.71 -19.68
CA ARG A 262 -28.46 -19.45 -20.49
C ARG A 262 -27.91 -18.59 -21.61
N THR A 263 -27.51 -17.36 -21.29
CA THR A 263 -26.95 -16.43 -22.27
C THR A 263 -25.58 -15.95 -21.85
N ILE A 264 -24.70 -15.77 -22.83
CA ILE A 264 -23.45 -15.02 -22.68
C ILE A 264 -23.50 -13.80 -23.59
N THR A 265 -23.38 -12.60 -23.01
CA THR A 265 -23.40 -11.34 -23.75
C THR A 265 -22.00 -11.01 -24.25
N ARG A 266 -21.83 -10.92 -25.56
CA ARG A 266 -20.60 -10.50 -26.22
C ARG A 266 -20.71 -9.06 -26.68
N TYR A 267 -19.86 -8.20 -26.14
CA TYR A 267 -19.75 -6.81 -26.56
C TYR A 267 -18.65 -6.66 -27.61
N GLY A 268 -18.93 -5.91 -28.68
CA GLY A 268 -17.97 -5.66 -29.76
C GLY A 268 -17.48 -6.95 -30.41
N SER A 269 -16.18 -7.04 -30.66
CA SER A 269 -15.49 -8.23 -31.16
C SER A 269 -15.54 -9.42 -30.19
N GLY A 270 -15.62 -9.15 -28.88
CA GLY A 270 -15.45 -10.15 -27.83
C GLY A 270 -14.00 -10.58 -27.59
N ASP A 271 -13.02 -9.95 -28.24
CA ASP A 271 -11.61 -10.29 -28.16
C ASP A 271 -10.85 -9.54 -27.06
N GLN A 272 -11.40 -8.40 -26.57
CA GLN A 272 -10.85 -7.72 -25.41
C GLN A 272 -10.76 -8.68 -24.23
N ARG A 273 -9.55 -8.86 -23.73
CA ARG A 273 -9.26 -9.67 -22.54
C ARG A 273 -9.49 -8.84 -21.29
N CYS A 274 -9.92 -9.48 -20.20
CA CYS A 274 -10.01 -8.85 -18.89
C CYS A 274 -9.38 -9.76 -17.85
N SER A 275 -8.67 -9.17 -16.90
CA SER A 275 -8.22 -9.86 -15.70
C SER A 275 -9.39 -9.97 -14.73
N ILE A 276 -9.81 -11.19 -14.41
CA ILE A 276 -10.97 -11.52 -13.58
C ILE A 276 -10.55 -12.42 -12.42
N SER A 277 -11.32 -12.42 -11.33
CA SER A 277 -11.00 -13.23 -10.15
C SER A 277 -12.22 -13.94 -9.61
N ARG A 278 -12.02 -15.09 -8.95
CA ARG A 278 -13.06 -15.61 -8.05
C ARG A 278 -13.12 -14.72 -6.81
N ARG A 279 -14.30 -14.57 -6.21
CA ARG A 279 -14.49 -13.70 -5.04
C ARG A 279 -13.54 -14.08 -3.90
N ALA A 280 -13.29 -15.37 -3.69
CA ALA A 280 -12.41 -15.88 -2.63
C ALA A 280 -10.94 -15.43 -2.78
N LEU A 281 -10.45 -15.13 -3.99
CA LEU A 281 -9.09 -14.65 -4.22
C LEU A 281 -8.81 -13.35 -3.45
N ASN A 282 -9.82 -12.51 -3.22
CA ASN A 282 -9.65 -11.27 -2.44
C ASN A 282 -9.17 -11.54 -1.01
N GLY A 283 -9.65 -12.63 -0.37
CA GLY A 283 -9.21 -13.02 0.97
C GLY A 283 -7.78 -13.51 0.99
N GLU A 284 -7.40 -14.31 -0.01
CA GLU A 284 -6.03 -14.82 -0.17
C GLU A 284 -5.04 -13.68 -0.44
N ALA A 285 -5.40 -12.76 -1.35
CA ALA A 285 -4.60 -11.58 -1.68
C ALA A 285 -4.41 -10.69 -0.44
N LEU A 286 -5.48 -10.49 0.34
CA LEU A 286 -5.40 -9.74 1.59
C LEU A 286 -4.43 -10.38 2.59
N VAL A 287 -4.51 -11.70 2.80
CA VAL A 287 -3.58 -12.43 3.67
C VAL A 287 -2.15 -12.27 3.18
N ALA A 288 -1.91 -12.42 1.87
CA ALA A 288 -0.57 -12.26 1.29
C ALA A 288 0.00 -10.85 1.53
N VAL A 289 -0.83 -9.82 1.35
CA VAL A 289 -0.47 -8.41 1.59
C VAL A 289 -0.14 -8.16 3.05
N LEU A 290 -1.02 -8.54 3.98
CA LEU A 290 -0.83 -8.27 5.41
C LEU A 290 0.29 -9.11 6.03
N THR A 291 0.59 -10.28 5.46
CA THR A 291 1.74 -11.10 5.87
C THR A 291 3.07 -10.50 5.39
N ASN A 292 3.07 -9.77 4.27
CA ASN A 292 4.28 -9.19 3.67
C ASN A 292 4.08 -7.70 3.31
N PRO A 293 3.69 -6.83 4.25
CA PRO A 293 3.25 -5.47 3.96
C PRO A 293 4.33 -4.65 3.25
N GLU A 294 5.61 -4.88 3.58
CA GLU A 294 6.74 -4.19 2.95
C GLU A 294 6.89 -4.51 1.44
N LYS A 295 6.51 -5.72 0.99
CA LYS A 295 6.51 -6.08 -0.45
C LYS A 295 5.49 -5.24 -1.23
N TYR A 296 4.42 -4.81 -0.56
CA TYR A 296 3.28 -4.13 -1.17
C TYR A 296 3.16 -2.66 -0.73
N ARG A 297 4.19 -2.14 -0.06
CA ARG A 297 4.18 -0.83 0.56
C ARG A 297 3.91 0.27 -0.46
N ASN A 298 2.90 1.08 -0.18
CA ASN A 298 2.53 2.31 -0.88
C ASN A 298 2.35 2.13 -2.39
N ARG A 299 1.70 1.03 -2.80
CA ARG A 299 1.40 0.77 -4.21
C ARG A 299 0.12 -0.05 -4.39
N ALA A 300 -0.39 -0.03 -5.62
CA ALA A 300 -1.32 -1.04 -6.08
C ALA A 300 -0.62 -2.40 -6.26
N ALA A 301 -1.30 -3.46 -5.86
CA ALA A 301 -0.92 -4.85 -5.99
C ALA A 301 -2.01 -5.57 -6.79
N TYR A 302 -1.60 -6.18 -7.91
CA TYR A 302 -2.52 -6.75 -8.88
C TYR A 302 -2.56 -8.26 -8.73
N PHE A 303 -3.76 -8.80 -8.62
CA PHE A 303 -3.99 -10.23 -8.53
C PHE A 303 -5.12 -10.58 -9.51
N ALA A 304 -5.05 -11.73 -10.15
CA ALA A 304 -6.12 -12.19 -11.02
C ALA A 304 -6.13 -13.70 -11.00
N SER A 305 -7.32 -14.31 -10.88
CA SER A 305 -7.43 -15.76 -11.09
C SER A 305 -7.14 -16.10 -12.55
N HIS A 306 -7.63 -15.27 -13.48
CA HIS A 306 -7.48 -15.50 -14.92
C HIS A 306 -7.46 -14.18 -15.69
N THR A 307 -6.83 -14.18 -16.88
CA THR A 307 -7.06 -13.15 -17.90
C THR A 307 -7.66 -13.80 -19.15
N VAL A 308 -8.84 -13.34 -19.56
CA VAL A 308 -9.68 -14.05 -20.52
C VAL A 308 -10.58 -13.08 -21.32
N SER A 309 -10.84 -13.39 -22.59
CA SER A 309 -11.80 -12.66 -23.44
C SER A 309 -13.19 -13.28 -23.41
N THR A 310 -14.20 -12.55 -23.91
CA THR A 310 -15.55 -13.11 -23.99
C THR A 310 -15.61 -14.29 -24.97
N ASN A 311 -14.88 -14.24 -26.09
CA ASN A 311 -14.81 -15.35 -27.04
C ASN A 311 -14.21 -16.62 -26.42
N GLN A 312 -13.22 -16.48 -25.53
CA GLN A 312 -12.67 -17.61 -24.78
C GLN A 312 -13.70 -18.18 -23.78
N LEU A 313 -14.45 -17.32 -23.07
CA LEU A 313 -15.52 -17.77 -22.17
C LEU A 313 -16.63 -18.51 -22.94
N ILE A 314 -17.02 -18.02 -24.13
CA ILE A 314 -17.98 -18.70 -25.01
C ILE A 314 -17.48 -20.11 -25.34
N ALA A 315 -16.24 -20.23 -25.82
CA ALA A 315 -15.66 -21.52 -26.18
C ALA A 315 -15.62 -22.50 -24.99
N LEU A 316 -15.28 -22.01 -23.79
CA LEU A 316 -15.28 -22.82 -22.57
C LEU A 316 -16.68 -23.33 -22.19
N ILE A 317 -17.71 -22.49 -22.33
CA ILE A 317 -19.11 -22.86 -22.05
C ILE A 317 -19.62 -23.86 -23.10
N ASP A 318 -19.34 -23.63 -24.38
CA ASP A 318 -19.73 -24.54 -25.47
C ASP A 318 -19.13 -25.93 -25.27
N ASP A 319 -17.87 -26.01 -24.83
CA ASP A 319 -17.16 -27.26 -24.55
C ASP A 319 -17.69 -28.01 -23.31
N LEU A 320 -18.60 -27.41 -22.52
CA LEU A 320 -19.34 -28.13 -21.49
C LEU A 320 -20.50 -28.96 -22.06
N GLY A 321 -20.89 -28.74 -23.32
CA GLY A 321 -21.96 -29.49 -23.99
C GLY A 321 -23.36 -29.25 -23.42
N LEU A 322 -23.61 -28.07 -22.84
CA LEU A 322 -24.87 -27.73 -22.19
C LEU A 322 -25.91 -27.24 -23.20
N GLU A 323 -27.13 -27.77 -23.15
CA GLU A 323 -28.20 -27.37 -24.07
C GLU A 323 -28.78 -25.98 -23.75
N GLY A 324 -29.12 -25.24 -24.80
CA GLY A 324 -29.88 -23.99 -24.70
C GLY A 324 -29.05 -22.72 -24.46
N TRP A 325 -27.72 -22.84 -24.38
CA TRP A 325 -26.83 -21.68 -24.29
C TRP A 325 -26.79 -20.89 -25.60
N LYS A 326 -26.82 -19.56 -25.49
CA LYS A 326 -26.77 -18.66 -26.66
C LYS A 326 -25.88 -17.45 -26.40
N THR A 327 -25.19 -17.03 -27.45
CA THR A 327 -24.47 -15.74 -27.46
C THR A 327 -25.42 -14.62 -27.82
N VAL A 328 -25.38 -13.53 -27.05
CA VAL A 328 -26.11 -12.29 -27.33
C VAL A 328 -25.09 -11.22 -27.71
N ASP A 329 -25.06 -10.84 -28.98
CA ASP A 329 -24.13 -9.83 -29.49
C ASP A 329 -24.66 -8.42 -29.24
N VAL A 330 -23.80 -7.56 -28.69
CA VAL A 330 -24.08 -6.14 -28.44
C VAL A 330 -22.98 -5.30 -29.09
N PRO A 331 -23.31 -4.42 -30.05
CA PRO A 331 -22.31 -3.52 -30.63
C PRO A 331 -21.70 -2.60 -29.57
N PHE A 332 -20.37 -2.43 -29.61
CA PHE A 332 -19.66 -1.53 -28.71
C PHE A 332 -19.54 -0.10 -29.27
N ASP A 333 -19.67 0.06 -30.60
CA ASP A 333 -19.71 1.36 -31.26
C ASP A 333 -20.81 2.26 -30.68
N GLY A 334 -20.41 3.44 -30.19
CA GLY A 334 -21.32 4.40 -29.56
C GLY A 334 -21.82 3.98 -28.17
N PHE A 335 -21.35 2.86 -27.61
CA PHE A 335 -21.76 2.38 -26.29
C PHE A 335 -21.24 3.30 -25.17
N THR A 336 -20.01 3.78 -25.30
CA THR A 336 -19.39 4.73 -24.36
C THR A 336 -20.21 6.02 -24.24
N GLU A 337 -20.61 6.61 -25.36
CA GLU A 337 -21.41 7.83 -25.41
C GLU A 337 -22.79 7.63 -24.79
N LYS A 338 -23.42 6.48 -25.06
CA LYS A 338 -24.70 6.09 -24.44
C LYS A 338 -24.55 5.92 -22.93
N ALA A 339 -23.50 5.25 -22.47
CA ALA A 339 -23.22 5.07 -21.05
C ALA A 339 -23.02 6.42 -20.33
N ARG A 340 -22.25 7.34 -20.95
CA ARG A 340 -22.07 8.71 -20.44
C ARG A 340 -23.36 9.52 -20.46
N ALA A 341 -24.22 9.32 -21.45
CA ALA A 341 -25.54 9.97 -21.50
C ALA A 341 -26.44 9.51 -20.35
N LEU A 342 -26.49 8.19 -20.08
CA LEU A 342 -27.21 7.65 -18.92
C LEU A 342 -26.69 8.22 -17.60
N TRP A 343 -25.36 8.40 -17.47
CA TRP A 343 -24.77 8.98 -16.27
C TRP A 343 -25.16 10.45 -16.05
N ARG A 344 -25.27 11.23 -17.14
CA ARG A 344 -25.77 12.61 -17.08
C ARG A 344 -27.25 12.63 -16.69
N GLU A 345 -28.07 11.76 -17.26
CA GLU A 345 -29.48 11.65 -16.88
C GLU A 345 -29.64 11.31 -15.39
N ASP A 346 -28.90 10.33 -14.88
CA ASP A 346 -28.91 9.98 -13.45
C ASP A 346 -28.47 11.18 -12.57
N THR A 347 -27.61 12.06 -13.11
CA THR A 347 -27.16 13.29 -12.43
C THR A 347 -28.21 14.38 -12.41
N GLU A 348 -28.87 14.62 -13.53
CA GLU A 348 -29.97 15.57 -13.62
C GLU A 348 -31.17 15.16 -12.75
N ARG A 349 -31.32 13.85 -12.51
CA ARG A 349 -32.38 13.27 -11.68
C ARG A 349 -32.01 13.08 -10.21
N ASP A 350 -30.80 13.51 -9.82
CA ASP A 350 -30.29 13.38 -8.45
C ASP A 350 -30.37 11.95 -7.90
N VAL A 351 -30.01 10.96 -8.72
CA VAL A 351 -30.00 9.55 -8.29
C VAL A 351 -28.94 9.35 -7.21
N GLU A 352 -29.39 9.06 -5.98
CA GLU A 352 -28.51 8.83 -4.83
C GLU A 352 -27.79 7.46 -4.92
N ASP A 353 -28.53 6.38 -5.21
CA ASP A 353 -27.96 5.03 -5.35
C ASP A 353 -27.44 4.78 -6.76
N ARG A 354 -26.28 5.40 -7.05
CA ARG A 354 -25.60 5.22 -8.34
C ARG A 354 -25.10 3.81 -8.57
N LEU A 355 -24.66 3.10 -7.53
CA LEU A 355 -24.05 1.77 -7.68
C LEU A 355 -24.99 0.77 -8.35
N ASN A 356 -26.28 0.86 -8.05
CA ASN A 356 -27.30 -0.02 -8.62
C ASN A 356 -28.00 0.57 -9.86
N SER A 357 -27.49 1.68 -10.40
CA SER A 357 -28.07 2.33 -11.57
C SER A 357 -27.64 1.67 -12.89
N ARG A 358 -28.46 1.86 -13.92
CA ARG A 358 -28.13 1.39 -15.28
C ARG A 358 -26.92 2.11 -15.85
N ALA A 359 -26.71 3.38 -15.49
CA ALA A 359 -25.55 4.14 -15.93
C ALA A 359 -24.25 3.57 -15.36
N TYR A 360 -24.24 3.22 -14.07
CA TYR A 360 -23.07 2.61 -13.43
C TYR A 360 -22.71 1.27 -14.06
N ALA A 361 -23.72 0.41 -14.29
CA ALA A 361 -23.51 -0.85 -14.99
C ALA A 361 -22.94 -0.63 -16.41
N ALA A 362 -23.50 0.31 -17.17
CA ALA A 362 -23.02 0.62 -18.51
C ALA A 362 -21.58 1.17 -18.52
N LEU A 363 -21.23 2.09 -17.64
CA LEU A 363 -19.86 2.61 -17.52
C LEU A 363 -18.87 1.56 -17.00
N SER A 364 -19.32 0.64 -16.14
CA SER A 364 -18.52 -0.52 -15.73
C SER A 364 -18.21 -1.43 -16.92
N THR A 365 -19.20 -1.69 -17.79
CA THR A 365 -18.98 -2.41 -19.05
C THR A 365 -17.97 -1.70 -19.94
N VAL A 366 -18.04 -0.37 -20.06
CA VAL A 366 -17.06 0.42 -20.82
C VAL A 366 -15.66 0.25 -20.24
N ALA A 367 -15.51 0.40 -18.93
CA ALA A 367 -14.21 0.25 -18.26
C ALA A 367 -13.61 -1.16 -18.41
N LEU A 368 -14.46 -2.19 -18.54
CA LEU A 368 -14.02 -3.57 -18.66
C LEU A 368 -13.74 -3.99 -20.12
N LEU A 369 -14.60 -3.63 -21.07
CA LEU A 369 -14.62 -4.21 -22.42
C LEU A 369 -14.22 -3.24 -23.53
N ASP A 370 -13.64 -2.09 -23.17
CA ASP A 370 -12.97 -1.23 -24.14
C ASP A 370 -11.90 -2.00 -24.92
N GLU A 371 -12.02 -2.01 -26.26
CA GLU A 371 -11.21 -2.88 -27.14
C GLU A 371 -9.74 -2.48 -27.23
N ASP A 372 -9.40 -1.25 -26.82
CA ASP A 372 -8.03 -0.76 -26.76
C ASP A 372 -7.40 -0.94 -25.36
N ASN A 373 -8.12 -1.61 -24.44
CA ASN A 373 -7.76 -1.69 -23.03
C ASN A 373 -7.50 -0.31 -22.39
N TYR A 374 -8.18 0.74 -22.86
CA TYR A 374 -7.90 2.13 -22.50
C TYR A 374 -8.06 2.40 -20.99
N TYR A 375 -8.89 1.62 -20.30
CA TYR A 375 -9.10 1.74 -18.85
C TYR A 375 -8.33 0.69 -18.03
N GLY A 376 -7.54 -0.17 -18.67
CA GLY A 376 -6.64 -1.11 -18.00
C GLY A 376 -7.34 -2.26 -17.28
N SER A 377 -8.40 -2.83 -17.88
CA SER A 377 -9.08 -4.03 -17.38
C SER A 377 -8.30 -5.32 -17.65
N ASN A 378 -7.50 -5.36 -18.71
CA ASN A 378 -6.41 -6.32 -18.86
C ASN A 378 -5.16 -5.75 -18.17
N PHE A 379 -4.79 -6.39 -17.06
CA PHE A 379 -3.56 -6.10 -16.33
C PHE A 379 -2.72 -7.37 -16.15
N GLU A 380 -2.79 -8.34 -17.08
CA GLU A 380 -2.07 -9.62 -17.00
C GLU A 380 -0.58 -9.45 -16.75
N ASN A 381 0.04 -8.44 -17.37
CA ASN A 381 1.47 -8.14 -17.21
C ASN A 381 1.84 -7.52 -15.84
N GLN A 382 0.86 -7.19 -15.02
CA GLN A 382 1.04 -6.62 -13.67
C GLN A 382 0.71 -7.62 -12.56
N VAL A 383 0.05 -8.74 -12.89
CA VAL A 383 -0.39 -9.76 -11.92
C VAL A 383 0.82 -10.28 -11.14
N GLU A 384 0.69 -10.31 -9.83
CA GLU A 384 1.72 -10.83 -8.94
C GLU A 384 2.03 -12.30 -9.31
N PRO A 385 3.30 -12.74 -9.29
CA PRO A 385 3.67 -14.08 -9.73
C PRO A 385 2.95 -15.20 -8.94
N GLY A 386 2.45 -16.20 -9.66
CA GLY A 386 1.82 -17.40 -9.07
C GLY A 386 0.33 -17.28 -8.76
N TRP A 387 -0.34 -16.22 -9.19
CA TRP A 387 -1.77 -15.99 -8.92
C TRP A 387 -2.72 -16.38 -10.05
N ASP A 388 -2.22 -16.47 -11.30
CA ASP A 388 -3.01 -17.01 -12.40
C ASP A 388 -3.24 -18.53 -12.18
N GLU A 389 -4.50 -18.91 -12.05
CA GLU A 389 -4.98 -20.26 -11.78
C GLU A 389 -5.08 -21.11 -13.06
N GLY A 390 -4.93 -20.49 -14.24
CA GLY A 390 -4.94 -21.13 -15.54
C GLY A 390 -6.33 -21.53 -16.06
N GLU A 391 -6.38 -21.87 -17.35
CA GLU A 391 -7.64 -22.15 -18.05
C GLU A 391 -8.37 -23.40 -17.53
N THR A 392 -7.63 -24.41 -17.05
CA THR A 392 -8.24 -25.63 -16.49
C THR A 392 -9.08 -25.32 -15.25
N ALA A 393 -8.56 -24.51 -14.33
CA ALA A 393 -9.30 -24.09 -13.14
C ALA A 393 -10.51 -23.22 -13.52
N LEU A 394 -10.35 -22.32 -14.50
CA LEU A 394 -11.48 -21.52 -15.01
C LEU A 394 -12.60 -22.41 -15.54
N LYS A 395 -12.28 -23.40 -16.38
CA LYS A 395 -13.27 -24.33 -16.94
C LYS A 395 -14.00 -25.12 -15.86
N GLU A 396 -13.29 -25.62 -14.86
CA GLU A 396 -13.89 -26.33 -13.72
C GLU A 396 -14.81 -25.42 -12.90
N ASN A 397 -14.41 -24.17 -12.64
CA ASN A 397 -15.22 -23.22 -11.91
C ASN A 397 -16.47 -22.81 -12.71
N LEU A 398 -16.33 -22.53 -14.00
CA LEU A 398 -17.46 -22.27 -14.89
C LEU A 398 -18.44 -23.44 -14.87
N LYS A 399 -17.95 -24.69 -15.01
CA LYS A 399 -18.78 -25.89 -14.94
C LYS A 399 -19.64 -25.93 -13.66
N ARG A 400 -19.07 -25.59 -12.50
CA ARG A 400 -19.82 -25.56 -11.22
C ARG A 400 -20.82 -24.42 -11.15
N LEU A 401 -20.52 -23.27 -11.75
CA LEU A 401 -21.37 -22.07 -11.70
C LEU A 401 -22.56 -22.12 -12.65
N VAL A 402 -22.38 -22.72 -13.83
CA VAL A 402 -23.38 -22.67 -14.92
C VAL A 402 -24.27 -23.92 -15.01
N ILE A 403 -23.88 -25.00 -14.34
CA ILE A 403 -24.73 -26.19 -14.18
C ILE A 403 -25.58 -25.97 -12.93
N HIS A 404 -26.88 -25.72 -13.14
CA HIS A 404 -27.86 -25.82 -12.05
C HIS A 404 -28.07 -27.30 -11.72
N ASP A 405 -27.91 -27.65 -10.43
CA ASP A 405 -28.51 -28.88 -9.88
C ASP A 405 -30.05 -28.81 -9.92
#